data_AF-A0A536K6T9-F1
#
_entry.id   AF-A0A536K6T9-F1
#
_cell.length_a   1.000
_cell.length_b   1.000
_cell.length_c   1.000
_cell.angle_alpha   90.00
_cell.angle_beta   90.00
_cell.angle_gamma   90.00
#
_symmetry.space_group_name_H-M   'P 1'
#
loop_
_entity.id
_entity.type
_entity.pdbx_description
1 polymer ?
#
loop_
_entity_poly.entity_id
_entity_poly.type
_entity_poly.pdbx_seq_one_letter_code
_entity_poly.pdbx_strand_id
1 'polypeptide(L)'
;MTDSLETWDLWFPGPGASGLPFARSRVNANDVRDRVLVHAAPQKLQVKVLDDAGNIVARGDGLERHQPGPMSYLVRRGNAITLEDGWPTEKDVGRVVILPGGEAGILKSWWNADDRKEWRWLVEFYNQNRG
;
A
#
# COMPACT_ATOMS: atom_id res chain seq x y z
N MET A 1 14.37 -19.41 -0.16
CA MET A 1 14.46 -18.29 0.81
C MET A 1 13.14 -18.25 1.52
N THR A 2 13.14 -18.25 2.86
CA THR A 2 11.90 -18.23 3.64
C THR A 2 11.13 -16.97 3.29
N ASP A 3 9.87 -17.10 2.91
CA ASP A 3 8.99 -15.95 2.69
C ASP A 3 8.82 -15.22 4.03
N SER A 4 9.51 -14.10 4.19
CA SER A 4 9.36 -13.25 5.37
C SER A 4 8.07 -12.48 5.22
N LEU A 5 7.15 -12.63 6.17
CA LEU A 5 5.90 -11.88 6.19
C LEU A 5 6.12 -10.54 6.89
N GLU A 6 5.50 -9.50 6.34
CA GLU A 6 5.40 -8.18 6.96
C GLU A 6 3.92 -7.79 7.09
N THR A 7 3.61 -7.09 8.16
CA THR A 7 2.30 -6.46 8.35
C THR A 7 2.41 -4.97 8.06
N TRP A 8 1.71 -4.51 7.04
CA TRP A 8 1.54 -3.09 6.71
C TRP A 8 0.26 -2.58 7.39
N ASP A 9 0.43 -1.75 8.40
CA ASP A 9 -0.65 -1.13 9.17
C ASP A 9 -0.79 0.34 8.79
N LEU A 10 -1.90 0.67 8.16
CA LEU A 10 -2.21 1.99 7.60
C LEU A 10 -3.33 2.63 8.42
N TRP A 11 -3.00 3.74 9.06
CA TRP A 11 -3.89 4.49 9.95
C TRP A 11 -4.23 5.84 9.34
N PHE A 12 -5.51 6.23 9.36
CA PHE A 12 -5.98 7.55 8.96
C PHE A 12 -6.10 8.44 10.20
N PRO A 13 -5.11 9.33 10.47
CA PRO A 13 -5.19 10.25 11.59
C PRO A 13 -6.19 11.38 11.33
N GLY A 14 -6.89 11.83 12.36
CA GLY A 14 -7.76 13.01 12.32
C GLY A 14 -9.25 12.71 12.50
N PRO A 15 -9.87 11.84 11.67
CA PRO A 15 -11.26 11.45 11.87
C PRO A 15 -11.50 10.67 13.16
N GLY A 16 -12.71 10.77 13.72
CA GLY A 16 -13.02 10.17 15.02
C GLY A 16 -12.30 10.88 16.16
N ALA A 17 -12.21 10.25 17.34
CA ALA A 17 -11.52 10.82 18.49
C ALA A 17 -9.99 10.65 18.43
N SER A 18 -9.50 9.61 17.75
CA SER A 18 -8.07 9.24 17.71
C SER A 18 -7.55 8.86 16.31
N GLY A 19 -8.40 8.95 15.27
CA GLY A 19 -8.15 8.35 13.95
C GLY A 19 -8.94 7.06 13.74
N LEU A 20 -8.82 6.50 12.54
CA LEU A 20 -9.47 5.25 12.14
C LEU A 20 -8.48 4.32 11.41
N PRO A 21 -8.61 2.99 11.55
CA PRO A 21 -7.92 2.06 10.67
C PRO A 21 -8.34 2.29 9.22
N PHE A 22 -7.36 2.38 8.32
CA PHE A 22 -7.63 2.46 6.89
C PHE A 22 -7.46 1.09 6.22
N ALA A 23 -6.32 0.44 6.45
CA ALA A 23 -6.02 -0.88 5.92
C ALA A 23 -5.01 -1.58 6.82
N ARG A 24 -5.11 -2.91 6.93
CA ARG A 24 -4.08 -3.73 7.57
C ARG A 24 -3.86 -4.99 6.74
N SER A 25 -2.68 -5.09 6.15
CA SER A 25 -2.36 -6.16 5.21
C SER A 25 -1.16 -6.94 5.67
N ARG A 26 -1.21 -8.27 5.55
CA ARG A 26 -0.07 -9.15 5.77
C ARG A 26 0.41 -9.64 4.40
N VAL A 27 1.65 -9.33 4.07
CA VAL A 27 2.21 -9.51 2.72
C VAL A 27 3.60 -10.12 2.80
N ASN A 28 4.04 -10.76 1.72
CA ASN A 28 5.40 -11.24 1.60
C ASN A 28 6.35 -10.06 1.36
N ALA A 29 7.38 -9.91 2.20
CA ALA A 29 8.38 -8.86 2.10
C ALA A 29 9.09 -8.87 0.73
N ASN A 30 9.25 -10.06 0.13
CA ASN A 30 9.87 -10.21 -1.19
C ASN A 30 9.02 -9.59 -2.32
N ASP A 31 7.69 -9.59 -2.19
CA ASP A 31 6.77 -9.03 -3.17
C ASP A 31 6.66 -7.50 -3.05
N VAL A 32 6.83 -6.97 -1.84
CA VAL A 32 6.81 -5.54 -1.54
C VAL A 32 7.98 -4.80 -2.20
N ARG A 33 9.19 -5.39 -2.19
CA ARG A 33 10.41 -4.78 -2.74
C ARG A 33 10.64 -3.36 -2.15
N ASP A 34 10.76 -2.32 -2.97
CA ASP A 34 10.97 -0.91 -2.54
C ASP A 34 9.68 -0.10 -2.32
N ARG A 35 8.52 -0.55 -2.79
CA ARG A 35 7.27 0.22 -2.69
C ARG A 35 6.01 -0.66 -2.79
N VAL A 36 4.95 -0.24 -2.09
CA VAL A 36 3.58 -0.74 -2.29
C VAL A 36 2.68 0.36 -2.84
N LEU A 37 1.67 -0.05 -3.61
CA LEU A 37 0.60 0.83 -4.08
C LEU A 37 -0.55 0.78 -3.08
N VAL A 38 -1.21 1.90 -2.83
CA VAL A 38 -2.37 2.00 -1.96
C VAL A 38 -3.52 2.61 -2.73
N HIS A 39 -4.59 1.84 -2.90
CA HIS A 39 -5.79 2.32 -3.57
C HIS A 39 -6.62 3.21 -2.66
N ALA A 40 -7.10 4.34 -3.20
CA ALA A 40 -7.98 5.27 -2.50
C ALA A 40 -7.45 5.72 -1.14
N ALA A 41 -6.13 5.96 -1.06
CA ALA A 41 -5.48 6.43 0.16
C ALA A 41 -6.13 7.74 0.66
N PRO A 42 -6.36 7.87 1.98
CA PRO A 42 -6.87 9.11 2.59
C PRO A 42 -5.86 10.24 2.42
N GLN A 43 -6.31 11.48 2.64
CA GLN A 43 -5.45 12.66 2.50
C GLN A 43 -4.26 12.65 3.47
N LYS A 44 -4.46 12.12 4.68
CA LYS A 44 -3.40 11.93 5.68
C LYS A 44 -3.28 10.46 6.03
N LEU A 45 -2.06 9.99 6.21
CA LEU A 45 -1.78 8.60 6.53
C LEU A 45 -0.61 8.48 7.52
N GLN A 46 -0.73 7.51 8.42
CA GLN A 46 0.39 6.99 9.20
C GLN A 46 0.57 5.53 8.85
N VAL A 47 1.81 5.08 8.72
CA VAL A 47 2.15 3.73 8.28
C VAL A 47 3.13 3.13 9.26
N LYS A 48 2.86 1.91 9.71
CA LYS A 48 3.83 1.06 10.41
C LYS A 48 3.98 -0.24 9.63
N VAL A 49 5.22 -0.64 9.41
CA VAL A 49 5.56 -1.96 8.86
C VAL A 49 6.13 -2.79 9.99
N LEU A 50 5.49 -3.91 10.29
CA LEU A 50 5.89 -4.83 11.34
C LEU A 50 6.46 -6.10 10.72
N ASP A 51 7.52 -6.65 11.32
CA ASP A 51 7.99 -8.00 10.99
C ASP A 51 7.04 -9.08 11.55
N ASP A 52 7.38 -10.35 11.32
CA ASP A 52 6.59 -11.48 11.79
C ASP A 52 6.52 -11.60 13.32
N ALA A 53 7.53 -11.09 14.03
CA ALA A 53 7.56 -11.03 15.49
C ALA A 53 6.79 -9.82 16.05
N GLY A 54 6.29 -8.93 15.19
CA GLY A 54 5.56 -7.72 15.57
C GLY A 54 6.44 -6.52 15.89
N ASN A 55 7.74 -6.55 15.58
CA ASN A 55 8.62 -5.40 15.73
C ASN A 55 8.42 -4.43 14.57
N ILE A 56 8.44 -3.13 14.84
CA ILE A 56 8.39 -2.11 13.78
C ILE A 56 9.73 -2.08 13.05
N VAL A 57 9.71 -2.39 11.75
CA VAL A 57 10.89 -2.39 10.87
C VAL A 57 10.93 -1.20 9.92
N ALA A 58 9.80 -0.53 9.71
CA ALA A 58 9.74 0.77 9.05
C ALA A 58 8.49 1.57 9.47
N ARG A 59 8.55 2.90 9.36
CA ARG A 59 7.45 3.79 9.72
C ARG A 59 7.40 5.04 8.85
N GLY A 60 6.20 5.57 8.63
CA GLY A 60 5.96 6.90 8.08
C GLY A 60 4.88 7.61 8.89
N ASP A 61 5.14 8.84 9.31
CA ASP A 61 4.22 9.64 10.11
C ASP A 61 3.82 10.91 9.38
N GLY A 62 2.56 11.32 9.54
CA GLY A 62 2.07 12.56 8.95
C GLY A 62 2.24 12.61 7.44
N LEU A 63 2.12 11.46 6.77
CA LEU A 63 2.22 11.38 5.31
C LEU A 63 1.01 12.08 4.72
N GLU A 64 1.24 12.97 3.75
CA GLU A 64 0.19 13.75 3.12
C GLU A 64 0.16 13.51 1.62
N ARG A 65 -1.04 13.21 1.15
CA ARG A 65 -1.38 13.12 -0.26
C ARG A 65 -1.82 14.48 -0.77
N HIS A 66 -1.27 14.90 -1.91
CA HIS A 66 -1.46 16.23 -2.49
C HIS A 66 -2.17 16.19 -3.84
N GLN A 67 -2.06 15.10 -4.61
CA GLN A 67 -2.69 15.03 -5.94
C GLN A 67 -3.93 14.12 -6.01
N PRO A 68 -4.94 14.53 -6.79
CA PRO A 68 -6.07 13.67 -7.13
C PRO A 68 -5.60 12.48 -7.99
N GLY A 69 -6.17 11.31 -7.73
CA GLY A 69 -5.75 10.04 -8.32
C GLY A 69 -6.24 8.83 -7.52
N PRO A 70 -6.34 7.65 -8.13
CA PRO A 70 -6.83 6.45 -7.48
C PRO A 70 -5.78 5.75 -6.61
N MET A 71 -4.51 6.18 -6.68
CA MET A 71 -3.38 5.50 -6.05
C MET A 71 -2.44 6.48 -5.33
N SER A 72 -1.79 5.97 -4.29
CA SER A 72 -0.59 6.53 -3.68
C SER A 72 0.49 5.45 -3.58
N TYR A 73 1.75 5.82 -3.61
CA TYR A 73 2.87 4.90 -3.41
C TYR A 73 3.45 5.10 -2.02
N LEU A 74 3.54 4.02 -1.26
CA LEU A 74 4.31 4.02 -0.02
C LEU A 74 5.70 3.46 -0.34
N VAL A 75 6.69 4.36 -0.34
CA VAL A 75 8.07 4.04 -0.73
C VAL A 75 8.92 3.85 0.51
N ARG A 76 9.58 2.69 0.59
CA ARG A 76 10.46 2.34 1.71
C ARG A 76 11.90 2.73 1.42
N ARG A 77 12.52 3.44 2.37
CA ARG A 77 13.96 3.72 2.38
C ARG A 77 14.53 3.39 3.76
N GLY A 78 15.08 2.18 3.89
CA GLY A 78 15.51 1.64 5.17
C GLY A 78 14.31 1.47 6.12
N ASN A 79 14.34 2.21 7.24
CA ASN A 79 13.29 2.22 8.26
C ASN A 79 12.25 3.34 8.07
N ALA A 80 12.36 4.15 7.01
CA ALA A 80 11.43 5.22 6.71
C ALA A 80 10.45 4.82 5.59
N ILE A 81 9.18 5.18 5.75
CA ILE A 81 8.16 5.15 4.71
C ILE A 81 7.81 6.59 4.32
N THR A 82 7.78 6.84 3.03
CA THR A 82 7.34 8.11 2.43
C THR A 82 6.14 7.86 1.53
N LEU A 83 5.34 8.90 1.27
CA LEU A 83 4.22 8.85 0.35
C LEU A 83 4.56 9.65 -0.91
N GLU A 84 4.45 9.00 -2.07
CA GLU A 84 4.48 9.66 -3.38
C GLU A 84 3.09 9.58 -4.00
N ASP A 85 2.64 10.68 -4.62
CA ASP A 85 1.41 10.67 -5.41
C ASP A 85 1.68 10.24 -6.84
N GLY A 86 0.73 9.53 -7.46
CA GLY A 86 0.78 9.33 -8.89
C GLY A 86 -0.20 8.29 -9.41
N TRP A 87 0.03 7.94 -10.67
CA TRP A 87 -0.75 6.99 -11.44
C TRP A 87 0.16 5.83 -11.84
N PRO A 88 -0.26 4.56 -11.64
CA PRO A 88 0.59 3.42 -11.97
C PRO A 88 1.04 3.46 -13.42
N THR A 89 2.24 2.95 -13.63
CA THR A 89 2.85 2.78 -14.93
C THR A 89 3.12 1.30 -15.17
N GLU A 90 3.60 0.94 -16.37
CA GLU A 90 4.02 -0.43 -16.65
C GLU A 90 5.09 -0.94 -15.67
N LYS A 91 5.90 -0.04 -15.08
CA LYS A 91 6.92 -0.38 -14.08
C LYS A 91 6.34 -0.84 -12.74
N ASP A 92 5.05 -0.58 -12.51
CA ASP A 92 4.34 -0.94 -11.30
C ASP A 92 3.61 -2.30 -11.44
N VAL A 93 3.60 -2.90 -12.65
CA VAL A 93 3.09 -4.26 -12.83
C VAL A 93 3.94 -5.25 -12.02
N GLY A 94 3.27 -6.17 -11.32
CA GLY A 94 3.88 -7.11 -10.39
C GLY A 94 4.10 -6.55 -8.98
N ARG A 95 3.71 -5.29 -8.71
CA ARG A 95 3.77 -4.71 -7.37
C ARG A 95 2.55 -5.10 -6.53
N VAL A 96 2.75 -5.12 -5.22
CA VAL A 96 1.67 -5.25 -4.24
C VAL A 96 0.80 -4.00 -4.25
N VAL A 97 -0.51 -4.20 -4.31
CA VAL A 97 -1.54 -3.17 -4.12
C VAL A 97 -2.33 -3.49 -2.86
N ILE A 98 -2.39 -2.54 -1.94
CA ILE A 98 -3.22 -2.59 -0.74
C ILE A 98 -4.53 -1.84 -1.02
N LEU A 99 -5.66 -2.53 -0.86
CA LEU A 99 -7.00 -1.97 -0.91
C LEU A 99 -7.43 -1.42 0.46
N PRO A 100 -8.37 -0.47 0.49
CA PRO A 100 -9.07 -0.12 1.73
C PRO A 100 -9.62 -1.38 2.41
N GLY A 101 -9.50 -1.45 3.75
CA GLY A 101 -9.88 -2.64 4.52
C GLY A 101 -8.78 -3.69 4.68
N GLY A 102 -7.74 -3.69 3.84
CA GLY A 102 -6.52 -4.49 4.06
C GLY A 102 -6.30 -5.68 3.12
N GLU A 103 -7.16 -5.91 2.13
CA GLU A 103 -6.87 -6.88 1.08
C GLU A 103 -5.63 -6.43 0.29
N ALA A 104 -4.71 -7.36 0.06
CA ALA A 104 -3.50 -7.11 -0.73
C ALA A 104 -3.45 -8.06 -1.91
N GLY A 105 -3.21 -7.52 -3.10
CA GLY A 105 -3.10 -8.29 -4.34
C GLY A 105 -1.95 -7.80 -5.21
N ILE A 106 -1.72 -8.47 -6.34
CA ILE A 106 -0.66 -8.10 -7.28
C ILE A 106 -1.26 -7.36 -8.47
N LEU A 107 -0.70 -6.20 -8.81
CA LEU A 107 -1.10 -5.45 -10.00
C LEU A 107 -0.71 -6.25 -11.26
N LYS A 108 -1.69 -6.67 -12.06
CA LYS A 108 -1.45 -7.44 -13.30
C LYS A 108 -1.48 -6.54 -14.54
N SER A 109 -2.32 -5.52 -14.54
CA SER A 109 -2.37 -4.53 -15.60
C SER A 109 -2.93 -3.21 -15.09
N TRP A 110 -2.53 -2.13 -15.75
CA TRP A 110 -3.03 -0.79 -15.53
C TRP A 110 -3.18 -0.06 -16.87
N TRP A 111 -4.23 0.73 -17.00
CA TRP A 111 -4.44 1.67 -18.07
C TRP A 111 -5.21 2.88 -17.53
N ASN A 112 -4.92 4.07 -18.04
CA ASN A 112 -5.74 5.26 -17.82
C ASN A 112 -5.76 6.13 -19.08
N ALA A 113 -6.83 6.91 -19.24
CA ALA A 113 -6.90 7.94 -20.27
C ALA A 113 -5.85 9.04 -20.02
N ASP A 114 -5.42 9.73 -21.08
CA ASP A 114 -4.43 10.82 -21.00
C ASP A 114 -4.91 11.97 -20.09
N ASP A 115 -6.21 12.23 -20.08
CA ASP A 115 -6.84 13.23 -19.21
C ASP A 115 -7.08 12.74 -17.76
N ARG A 116 -6.73 11.48 -17.48
CA ARG A 116 -6.81 10.82 -16.16
C ARG A 116 -8.21 10.79 -15.55
N LYS A 117 -9.26 10.84 -16.37
CA LYS A 117 -10.65 10.71 -15.89
C LYS A 117 -11.16 9.28 -15.87
N GLU A 118 -10.50 8.38 -16.57
CA GLU A 118 -10.86 6.97 -16.66
C GLU A 118 -9.64 6.09 -16.40
N TRP A 119 -9.86 4.97 -15.72
CA TRP A 119 -8.85 3.94 -15.54
C TRP A 119 -9.43 2.54 -15.54
N ARG A 120 -8.59 1.59 -15.92
CA ARG A 120 -8.87 0.16 -15.85
C ARG A 120 -7.63 -0.53 -15.30
N TRP A 121 -7.88 -1.55 -14.50
CA TRP A 121 -6.83 -2.27 -13.83
C TRP A 121 -7.29 -3.69 -13.53
N LEU A 122 -6.33 -4.59 -13.45
CA LEU A 122 -6.53 -5.95 -12.99
C LEU A 122 -5.62 -6.19 -11.79
N VAL A 123 -6.22 -6.64 -10.70
CA VAL A 123 -5.49 -7.07 -9.50
C VAL A 123 -5.81 -8.53 -9.25
N GLU A 124 -4.76 -9.29 -9.04
CA GLU A 124 -4.87 -10.69 -8.67
C GLU A 124 -4.80 -10.82 -7.15
N PHE A 125 -5.88 -11.33 -6.56
CA PHE A 125 -5.90 -11.79 -5.18
C PHE A 125 -5.71 -13.28 -5.18
N TYR A 126 -4.58 -13.71 -4.62
CA TYR A 126 -4.28 -15.11 -4.44
C TYR A 126 -4.01 -15.35 -2.97
N ASN A 127 -4.84 -16.18 -2.37
CA ASN A 127 -4.66 -16.64 -1.01
C ASN A 127 -4.81 -18.16 -0.98
N GLN A 128 -4.00 -18.82 -0.17
CA GLN A 128 -4.17 -20.23 0.16
C GLN A 128 -4.57 -20.33 1.61
N ASN A 129 -5.79 -20.80 1.88
CA ASN A 129 -6.19 -21.20 3.23
C ASN A 129 -5.35 -22.43 3.61
N ARG A 130 -4.27 -22.21 4.37
CA ARG A 130 -3.54 -23.29 5.02
C ARG A 130 -4.20 -23.52 6.38
N GLY A 131 -4.92 -24.64 6.47
CA GLY A 131 -5.42 -25.17 7.75
C GLY A 131 -4.30 -25.76 8.58
#